data_AF-G8YN89-F1
#
_entry.id   AF-G8YN89-F1
#
_cell.length_a   1.000
_cell.length_b   1.000
_cell.length_c   1.000
_cell.angle_alpha   90.00
_cell.angle_beta   90.00
_cell.angle_gamma   90.00
#
_symmetry.space_group_name_H-M   'P 1'
#
loop_
_entity.id
_entity.type
_entity.pdbx_description
1 polymer ?
#
loop_
_entity_poly.entity_id
_entity_poly.type
_entity_poly.pdbx_seq_one_letter_code
_entity_poly.pdbx_strand_id
1 'polypeptide(L)'
;MSVNEFLRDKNFKLASSSDEYKQRRKRQMGIFMATVAMTLLSSRIAYRSTVKRQYIPTLFQGNHSPPLSYNATGDAAAAVGTGTMLCGSVCSMLVSGTCWVLDVSSFREFGWRMKTLLGGADKERDLAGMPMDSESSLVQDSLNSIISGEYDFDKDK
;
A
#
# COMPACT_ATOMS: atom_id res chain seq x y z
N MET A 1 -39.21 -1.58 -5.58
CA MET A 1 -38.25 -2.41 -4.83
C MET A 1 -37.06 -1.54 -4.46
N SER A 2 -36.75 -1.39 -3.17
CA SER A 2 -35.62 -0.59 -2.71
C SER A 2 -34.29 -1.31 -2.97
N VAL A 3 -33.20 -0.58 -3.18
CA VAL A 3 -31.86 -1.15 -3.40
C VAL A 3 -31.44 -2.08 -2.25
N ASN A 4 -31.76 -1.72 -1.01
CA ASN A 4 -31.46 -2.55 0.16
C ASN A 4 -32.29 -3.86 0.18
N GLU A 5 -33.51 -3.81 -0.34
CA GLU A 5 -34.40 -4.96 -0.48
C GLU A 5 -33.86 -5.96 -1.51
N PHE A 6 -33.42 -5.44 -2.66
CA PHE A 6 -32.76 -6.23 -3.70
C PHE A 6 -31.44 -6.86 -3.21
N LEU A 7 -30.65 -6.11 -2.43
CA LEU A 7 -29.39 -6.63 -1.89
C LEU A 7 -29.61 -7.71 -0.82
N ARG A 8 -30.69 -7.62 -0.01
CA ARG A 8 -31.08 -8.67 0.93
C ARG A 8 -31.56 -9.93 0.21
N ASP A 9 -32.39 -9.77 -0.83
CA ASP A 9 -32.84 -10.88 -1.69
C ASP A 9 -31.66 -11.66 -2.29
N LYS A 10 -30.61 -10.95 -2.70
CA LYS A 10 -29.38 -11.55 -3.25
C LYS A 10 -28.35 -11.99 -2.20
N ASN A 11 -28.71 -12.04 -0.90
CA ASN A 11 -27.81 -12.43 0.20
C ASN A 11 -26.49 -11.64 0.26
N PHE A 12 -26.47 -10.39 -0.21
CA PHE A 12 -25.27 -9.57 -0.11
C PHE A 12 -25.07 -9.05 1.32
N LYS A 13 -23.89 -9.32 1.89
CA LYS A 13 -23.46 -8.79 3.21
C LYS A 13 -23.45 -7.26 3.29
N LEU A 14 -23.51 -6.58 2.14
CA LEU A 14 -23.62 -5.12 2.05
C LEU A 14 -24.93 -4.59 2.66
N ALA A 15 -26.04 -5.33 2.57
CA ALA A 15 -27.32 -4.86 3.06
C ALA A 15 -27.41 -4.80 4.59
N SER A 16 -26.66 -5.67 5.28
CA SER A 16 -26.55 -5.71 6.74
C SER A 16 -25.38 -4.88 7.29
N SER A 17 -24.57 -4.27 6.42
CA SER A 17 -23.39 -3.50 6.84
C SER A 17 -23.79 -2.10 7.31
N SER A 18 -23.01 -1.53 8.25
CA SER A 18 -23.21 -0.15 8.71
C SER A 18 -23.06 0.86 7.58
N ASP A 19 -23.75 1.99 7.67
CA ASP A 19 -23.71 3.01 6.62
C ASP A 19 -22.36 3.73 6.55
N GLU A 20 -21.67 3.87 7.70
CA GLU A 20 -20.30 4.37 7.79
C GLU A 20 -19.32 3.51 6.97
N TYR A 21 -19.44 2.19 7.07
CA TYR A 21 -18.62 1.25 6.31
C TYR A 21 -18.84 1.41 4.80
N LYS A 22 -20.10 1.53 4.37
CA LYS A 22 -20.45 1.74 2.96
C LYS A 22 -19.86 3.04 2.43
N GLN A 23 -19.97 4.13 3.19
CA GLN A 23 -19.45 5.44 2.80
C GLN A 23 -17.92 5.43 2.69
N ARG A 24 -17.22 4.83 3.65
CA ARG A 24 -15.76 4.66 3.64
C ARG A 24 -15.29 3.87 2.43
N ARG A 25 -15.92 2.73 2.15
CA ARG A 25 -15.58 1.90 0.97
C ARG A 25 -15.85 2.60 -0.35
N LYS A 26 -16.91 3.41 -0.43
CA LYS A 26 -17.20 4.23 -1.62
C LYS A 26 -16.12 5.28 -1.86
N ARG A 27 -15.62 5.93 -0.80
CA ARG A 27 -14.51 6.90 -0.89
C ARG A 27 -13.21 6.23 -1.33
N GLN A 28 -12.82 5.12 -0.71
CA GLN A 28 -11.62 4.36 -1.09
C GLN A 28 -11.70 3.86 -2.54
N MET A 29 -12.87 3.37 -2.97
CA MET A 29 -13.13 3.00 -4.36
C MET A 29 -12.94 4.18 -5.30
N GLY A 30 -13.49 5.36 -4.98
CA GLY A 30 -13.36 6.55 -5.81
C GLY A 30 -11.89 6.96 -6.03
N ILE A 31 -11.08 6.90 -4.96
CA ILE A 31 -9.65 7.20 -5.04
C ILE A 31 -8.93 6.17 -5.92
N PHE A 32 -9.20 4.87 -5.73
CA PHE A 32 -8.61 3.82 -6.56
C PHE A 32 -9.00 3.98 -8.04
N MET A 33 -10.27 4.25 -8.35
CA MET A 33 -10.69 4.44 -9.74
C MET A 33 -10.03 5.67 -10.38
N ALA A 34 -9.80 6.75 -9.60
CA ALA A 34 -9.07 7.92 -10.07
C ALA A 34 -7.60 7.61 -10.36
N THR A 35 -6.92 6.84 -9.51
CA THR A 35 -5.52 6.44 -9.73
C THR A 35 -5.37 5.46 -10.90
N VAL A 36 -6.33 4.55 -11.10
CA VAL A 36 -6.42 3.69 -12.28
C VAL A 36 -6.57 4.53 -13.54
N ALA A 37 -7.48 5.50 -13.57
CA ALA A 37 -7.68 6.37 -14.71
C ALA A 37 -6.42 7.19 -15.05
N MET A 38 -5.74 7.74 -14.03
CA MET A 38 -4.44 8.39 -14.21
C MET A 38 -3.39 7.44 -14.77
N THR A 39 -3.34 6.18 -14.30
CA THR A 39 -2.39 5.19 -14.79
C THR A 39 -2.61 4.83 -16.25
N LEU A 40 -3.88 4.68 -16.67
CA LEU A 40 -4.22 4.45 -18.07
C LEU A 40 -3.81 5.63 -18.96
N LEU A 41 -4.03 6.86 -18.48
CA LEU A 41 -3.61 8.06 -19.19
C LEU A 41 -2.08 8.14 -19.30
N SER A 42 -1.36 7.94 -18.20
CA SER A 42 0.11 7.90 -18.15
C SER A 42 0.67 6.83 -19.08
N SER A 43 0.08 5.63 -19.07
CA SER A 43 0.46 4.52 -19.96
C SER A 43 0.29 4.93 -21.42
N ARG A 44 -0.81 5.62 -21.74
CA ARG A 44 -1.06 6.05 -23.13
C ARG A 44 -0.11 7.15 -23.57
N ILE A 45 0.24 8.08 -22.69
CA ILE A 45 1.26 9.11 -22.93
C ILE A 45 2.62 8.45 -23.16
N ALA A 46 3.03 7.53 -22.28
CA ALA A 46 4.28 6.78 -22.40
C ALA A 46 4.35 6.05 -23.75
N TYR A 47 3.31 5.31 -24.13
CA TYR A 47 3.25 4.61 -25.41
C TYR A 47 3.43 5.57 -26.60
N ARG A 48 2.70 6.70 -26.62
CA ARG A 48 2.82 7.68 -27.72
C ARG A 48 4.19 8.35 -27.75
N SER A 49 4.81 8.56 -26.58
CA SER A 49 6.15 9.12 -26.46
C SER A 49 7.19 8.18 -27.08
N THR A 50 7.12 6.89 -26.78
CA THR A 50 8.05 5.88 -27.31
C THR A 50 7.90 5.71 -28.83
N VAL A 51 6.67 5.53 -29.33
CA VAL A 51 6.45 5.29 -30.78
C VAL A 51 6.93 6.46 -31.64
N LYS A 52 6.73 7.71 -31.20
CA LYS A 52 7.19 8.89 -31.96
C LYS A 52 8.71 9.00 -32.08
N ARG A 53 9.45 8.31 -31.21
CA ARG A 53 10.92 8.38 -31.10
C ARG A 53 11.62 7.12 -31.63
N GLN A 54 10.86 6.18 -32.18
CA GLN A 54 11.45 5.01 -32.82
C GLN A 54 12.14 5.42 -34.12
N TYR A 55 13.43 5.11 -34.22
CA TYR A 55 14.19 5.30 -35.45
C TYR A 55 13.94 4.10 -36.39
N ILE A 56 13.45 4.40 -37.60
CA ILE A 56 13.29 3.42 -38.68
C ILE A 56 14.25 3.85 -39.80
N PRO A 57 15.38 3.15 -40.02
CA PRO A 57 16.34 3.54 -41.04
C PRO A 57 15.74 3.39 -42.44
N THR A 58 16.05 4.34 -43.32
CA THR A 58 15.71 4.24 -44.75
C THR A 58 16.79 3.46 -45.52
N LEU A 59 16.45 2.87 -46.67
CA LEU A 59 17.34 2.00 -47.45
C LEU A 59 18.69 2.64 -47.86
N PHE A 60 18.79 3.97 -47.82
CA PHE A 60 19.98 4.74 -48.21
C PHE A 60 20.65 5.45 -47.04
N GLN A 61 20.22 5.23 -45.79
CA GLN A 61 20.91 5.74 -44.61
C GLN A 61 21.94 4.72 -44.11
N GLY A 62 23.17 5.17 -43.90
CA GLY A 62 24.21 4.35 -43.29
C GLY A 62 23.84 3.94 -41.87
N ASN A 63 23.92 2.64 -41.55
CA ASN A 63 23.55 2.07 -40.25
C ASN A 63 24.47 2.51 -39.09
N HIS A 64 25.61 3.13 -39.38
CA HIS A 64 26.61 3.48 -38.37
C HIS A 64 26.37 4.85 -37.70
N SER A 65 25.50 5.70 -38.27
CA SER A 65 25.32 7.06 -37.78
C SER A 65 23.94 7.24 -37.16
N PRO A 66 23.88 7.77 -35.92
CA PRO A 66 22.61 8.22 -35.37
C PRO A 66 22.01 9.30 -36.28
N PRO A 67 20.66 9.42 -36.35
CA PRO A 67 20.01 10.39 -37.20
C PRO A 67 20.48 11.82 -36.87
N LEU A 68 20.67 12.66 -37.90
CA LEU A 68 21.19 14.02 -37.78
C LEU A 68 20.35 14.94 -36.87
N SER A 69 19.10 14.58 -36.58
CA SER A 69 18.17 15.28 -35.69
C SER A 69 18.15 14.73 -34.25
N TYR A 70 19.07 13.84 -33.88
CA TYR A 70 19.11 13.22 -32.56
C TYR A 70 19.59 14.20 -31.48
N ASN A 71 18.73 14.50 -30.51
CA ASN A 71 19.06 15.30 -29.33
C ASN A 71 19.07 14.38 -28.09
N ALA A 72 20.25 13.90 -27.72
CA ALA A 72 20.43 12.98 -26.60
C ALA A 72 19.84 13.51 -25.27
N THR A 73 20.05 14.79 -24.97
CA THR A 73 19.60 15.40 -23.71
C THR A 73 18.07 15.52 -23.66
N GLY A 74 17.44 15.96 -24.76
CA GLY A 74 15.99 16.09 -24.84
C GLY A 74 15.26 14.74 -24.84
N ASP A 75 15.86 13.73 -25.46
CA ASP A 75 15.29 12.38 -25.48
C ASP A 75 15.39 11.72 -24.12
N ALA A 76 16.55 11.82 -23.46
CA ALA A 76 16.77 11.29 -22.10
C ALA A 76 15.81 11.94 -21.09
N ALA A 77 15.69 13.28 -21.11
CA ALA A 77 14.82 14.01 -20.17
C ALA A 77 13.36 13.56 -20.28
N ALA A 78 12.86 13.40 -21.50
CA ALA A 78 11.48 12.98 -21.72
C ALA A 78 11.26 11.46 -21.49
N ALA A 79 12.28 10.62 -21.70
CA ALA A 79 12.22 9.21 -21.31
C ALA A 79 12.09 9.08 -19.77
N VAL A 80 12.93 9.78 -19.02
CA VAL A 80 12.88 9.79 -17.55
C VAL A 80 11.58 10.40 -17.05
N GLY A 81 11.11 11.50 -17.65
CA GLY A 81 9.86 12.16 -17.27
C GLY A 81 8.65 11.24 -17.47
N THR A 82 8.53 10.61 -18.63
CA THR A 82 7.41 9.69 -18.92
C THR A 82 7.49 8.40 -18.09
N GLY A 83 8.69 7.87 -17.86
CA GLY A 83 8.90 6.71 -16.99
C GLY A 83 8.54 6.99 -15.53
N THR A 84 8.96 8.14 -14.99
CA THR A 84 8.64 8.56 -13.62
C THR A 84 7.15 8.78 -13.44
N MET A 85 6.49 9.42 -14.41
CA MET A 85 5.04 9.62 -14.41
C MET A 85 4.29 8.29 -14.39
N LEU A 86 4.69 7.33 -15.24
CA LEU A 86 4.08 6.01 -15.29
C LEU A 86 4.28 5.24 -13.97
N CYS A 87 5.52 5.17 -13.49
CA CYS A 87 5.86 4.52 -12.22
C CYS A 87 5.08 5.11 -11.05
N GLY A 88 5.07 6.45 -10.92
CA GLY A 88 4.33 7.15 -9.88
C GLY A 88 2.83 6.86 -9.91
N SER A 89 2.23 6.79 -11.10
CA SER A 89 0.82 6.44 -11.26
C SER A 89 0.51 4.99 -10.86
N VAL A 90 1.34 4.03 -11.29
CA VAL A 90 1.20 2.61 -10.93
C VAL A 90 1.37 2.40 -9.42
N CYS A 91 2.39 3.02 -8.81
CA CYS A 91 2.59 2.96 -7.35
C CYS A 91 1.38 3.54 -6.60
N SER A 92 0.83 4.67 -7.05
CA SER A 92 -0.37 5.26 -6.47
C SER A 92 -1.60 4.34 -6.60
N MET A 93 -1.74 3.68 -7.74
CA MET A 93 -2.79 2.68 -7.98
C MET A 93 -2.64 1.47 -7.04
N LEU A 94 -1.42 0.96 -6.85
CA LEU A 94 -1.15 -0.15 -5.94
C LEU A 94 -1.46 0.22 -4.49
N VAL A 95 -1.01 1.39 -4.02
CA VAL A 95 -1.27 1.85 -2.64
C VAL A 95 -2.76 2.08 -2.40
N SER A 96 -3.45 2.76 -3.31
CA SER A 96 -4.90 2.98 -3.17
C SER A 96 -5.70 1.67 -3.27
N GLY A 97 -5.27 0.74 -4.12
CA GLY A 97 -5.87 -0.59 -4.26
C GLY A 97 -5.68 -1.45 -3.02
N THR A 98 -4.49 -1.47 -2.42
CA THR A 98 -4.23 -2.20 -1.17
C THR A 98 -5.00 -1.61 0.00
N CYS A 99 -5.03 -0.29 0.14
CA CYS A 99 -5.85 0.40 1.15
C CYS A 99 -7.35 0.09 0.97
N TRP A 100 -7.81 -0.02 -0.28
CA TRP A 100 -9.19 -0.42 -0.55
C TRP A 100 -9.41 -1.86 -0.09
N VAL A 101 -8.68 -2.84 -0.64
CA VAL A 101 -8.87 -4.28 -0.35
C VAL A 101 -8.77 -4.61 1.14
N LEU A 102 -7.80 -4.02 1.85
CA LEU A 102 -7.59 -4.26 3.28
C LEU A 102 -8.53 -3.46 4.19
N ASP A 103 -9.34 -2.57 3.61
CA ASP A 103 -10.14 -1.56 4.30
C ASP A 103 -9.33 -0.81 5.36
N VAL A 104 -8.28 -0.14 4.90
CA VAL A 104 -7.36 0.62 5.75
C VAL A 104 -7.39 2.09 5.34
N SER A 105 -7.43 2.97 6.34
CA SER A 105 -7.49 4.43 6.14
C SER A 105 -6.35 5.18 6.84
N SER A 106 -5.65 4.54 7.76
CA SER A 106 -4.51 5.11 8.49
C SER A 106 -3.32 4.16 8.50
N PHE A 107 -2.11 4.71 8.65
CA PHE A 107 -0.89 3.91 8.78
C PHE A 107 -0.91 2.99 10.02
N ARG A 108 -1.58 3.40 11.10
CA ARG A 108 -1.72 2.58 12.31
C ARG A 108 -2.62 1.36 12.05
N GLU A 109 -3.75 1.56 11.38
CA GLU A 109 -4.62 0.47 10.94
C GLU A 109 -3.89 -0.47 9.98
N PHE A 110 -3.09 0.09 9.06
CA PHE A 110 -2.28 -0.69 8.13
C PHE A 110 -1.33 -1.63 8.86
N GLY A 111 -0.54 -1.10 9.79
CA GLY A 111 0.42 -1.89 10.55
C GLY A 111 -0.26 -3.03 11.32
N TRP A 112 -1.38 -2.74 11.98
CA TRP A 112 -2.13 -3.77 12.71
C TRP A 112 -2.74 -4.84 11.80
N ARG A 113 -3.36 -4.45 10.68
CA ARG A 113 -3.92 -5.39 9.70
C ARG A 113 -2.85 -6.24 9.04
N MET A 114 -1.72 -5.63 8.69
CA MET A 114 -0.60 -6.34 8.08
C MET A 114 0.05 -7.31 9.07
N LYS A 115 0.24 -6.91 10.32
CA LYS A 115 0.73 -7.78 11.40
C LYS A 115 -0.19 -8.98 11.62
N THR A 116 -1.50 -8.76 11.55
CA THR A 116 -2.50 -9.84 11.67
C THR A 116 -2.45 -10.76 10.45
N LEU A 117 -2.38 -10.23 9.24
CA LEU A 117 -2.30 -11.00 8.00
C LEU A 117 -1.01 -11.83 7.87
N LEU A 118 0.11 -11.31 8.37
CA LEU A 118 1.41 -11.99 8.36
C LEU A 118 1.57 -12.98 9.52
N GLY A 119 0.53 -13.20 10.33
CA GLY A 119 0.56 -14.13 11.48
C GLY A 119 1.43 -13.63 12.64
N GLY A 120 1.81 -12.34 12.66
CA GLY A 120 2.57 -11.75 13.76
C GLY A 120 1.76 -11.70 15.06
N ALA A 121 0.44 -11.53 14.96
CA ALA A 121 -0.44 -11.59 16.13
C ALA A 121 -0.47 -12.99 16.77
N ASP A 122 -0.47 -14.05 15.95
CA ASP A 122 -0.47 -15.42 16.45
C ASP A 122 0.89 -15.78 17.05
N LYS A 123 1.98 -15.41 16.37
CA LYS A 123 3.35 -15.59 16.90
C LYS A 123 3.60 -14.86 18.21
N GLU A 124 3.02 -13.68 18.43
CA GLU A 124 3.10 -12.99 19.71
C GLU A 124 2.35 -13.71 20.83
N ARG A 125 1.19 -14.31 20.51
CA ARG A 125 0.43 -15.11 21.47
C ARG A 125 1.17 -16.40 21.80
N ASP A 126 1.79 -17.02 20.80
CA ASP A 126 2.63 -18.21 20.98
C ASP A 126 3.87 -17.89 21.82
N LEU A 127 4.56 -16.77 21.54
CA LEU A 127 5.70 -16.30 22.36
C LEU A 127 5.27 -15.96 23.79
N ALA A 128 4.11 -15.32 23.98
CA ALA A 128 3.60 -14.99 25.31
C ALA A 128 3.22 -16.24 26.12
N GLY A 129 2.90 -17.35 25.44
CA GLY A 129 2.62 -18.65 26.07
C GLY A 129 3.86 -19.51 26.33
N MET A 130 5.04 -19.12 25.84
CA MET A 130 6.28 -19.84 26.13
C MET A 130 6.73 -19.60 27.57
N PRO A 131 7.29 -20.61 28.26
CA PRO A 131 7.83 -20.42 29.60
C PRO A 131 8.93 -19.36 29.53
N MET A 132 8.80 -18.31 30.34
CA MET A 132 9.83 -17.29 30.45
C MET A 132 11.12 -17.90 30.99
N ASP A 133 12.24 -17.45 30.43
CA ASP A 133 13.55 -17.71 31.01
C ASP A 133 13.64 -17.05 32.40
N SER A 134 14.36 -17.71 33.30
CA SER A 134 14.52 -17.35 34.71
C SER A 134 15.00 -15.92 34.93
N GLU A 135 15.85 -15.40 34.03
CA GLU A 135 16.32 -14.01 34.07
C GLU A 135 15.21 -13.03 33.67
N SER A 136 14.38 -13.40 32.69
CA SER A 136 13.28 -12.55 32.21
C SER A 136 12.11 -12.48 33.21
N SER A 137 11.83 -13.59 33.91
CA SER A 137 10.83 -13.59 34.98
C SER A 137 11.25 -12.70 36.15
N LEU A 138 12.54 -12.74 36.53
CA LEU A 138 13.06 -11.94 37.65
C LEU A 138 12.97 -10.43 37.35
N VAL A 139 13.22 -10.03 36.10
CA VAL A 139 13.03 -8.65 35.64
C VAL A 139 11.55 -8.25 35.61
N GLN A 140 10.66 -9.12 35.11
CA GLN A 140 9.22 -8.84 35.11
C GLN A 140 8.66 -8.71 36.52
N ASP A 141 9.04 -9.59 37.44
CA ASP A 141 8.60 -9.55 38.84
C ASP A 141 9.13 -8.29 39.55
N SER A 142 10.39 -7.90 39.28
CA SER A 142 10.97 -6.65 39.79
C SER A 142 10.24 -5.41 39.25
N LEU A 143 9.90 -5.39 37.96
CA LEU A 143 9.11 -4.30 37.36
C LEU A 143 7.68 -4.26 37.89
N ASN A 144 7.04 -5.42 38.00
CA ASN A 144 5.66 -5.54 38.44
C ASN A 144 5.52 -5.10 39.90
N SER A 145 6.49 -5.44 40.74
CA SER A 145 6.54 -5.02 42.15
C SER A 145 6.84 -3.52 42.34
N ILE A 146 7.60 -2.89 41.45
CA ILE A 146 7.75 -1.43 41.38
C ILE A 146 6.44 -0.75 40.96
N ILE A 147 5.74 -1.31 39.98
CA ILE A 147 4.49 -0.75 39.44
C ILE A 147 3.31 -0.94 40.40
N SER A 148 3.23 -2.08 41.09
CA SER A 148 2.19 -2.38 42.08
C SER A 148 2.40 -1.64 43.41
N GLY A 149 3.52 -0.95 43.58
CA GLY A 149 3.85 -0.22 44.80
C GLY A 149 4.21 -1.13 45.97
N GLU A 150 4.52 -2.40 45.71
CA GLU A 150 4.92 -3.39 46.71
C GLU A 150 6.44 -3.32 47.02
N TYR A 151 7.19 -2.57 46.21
CA TYR A 151 8.59 -2.22 46.47
C TYR A 151 8.70 -1.11 47.51
N ASP A 152 8.97 -1.52 48.74
CA ASP A 152 9.21 -0.63 49.87
C ASP A 152 10.70 -0.23 49.89
N PHE A 153 11.03 1.03 49.55
CA PHE A 153 12.40 1.54 49.55
C PHE A 153 13.01 1.66 50.97
N ASP A 154 12.21 1.42 52.02
CA ASP A 154 12.56 1.72 53.42
C ASP A 154 12.91 0.47 54.28
N LYS A 155 13.09 -0.72 53.69
CA LYS A 155 13.46 -1.93 54.47
C LYS A 155 14.94 -2.07 54.85
N ASP A 156 15.81 -1.15 54.41
CA ASP A 156 17.25 -1.16 54.71
C ASP A 156 17.68 0.01 55.62
N LYS A 157 17.02 0.17 56.77
CA LYS A 157 17.54 0.95 57.91
C LYS A 157 17.64 0.10 59.17
#